data_AF-A0A1Q4WTN3-F1
#
_entry.id   AF-A0A1Q4WTN3-F1
#
_cell.length_a   1.000
_cell.length_b   1.000
_cell.length_c   1.000
_cell.angle_alpha   90.00
_cell.angle_beta   90.00
_cell.angle_gamma   90.00
#
_symmetry.space_group_name_H-M   'P 1'
#
loop_
_entity.id
_entity.type
_entity.pdbx_description
1 polymer ?
#
loop_
_entity_poly.entity_id
_entity_poly.type
_entity_poly.pdbx_seq_one_letter_code
_entity_poly.pdbx_strand_id
1 'polypeptide(L)'
;MEFSGSFETHLTLDAPTPGRVAEAAEWARENGLKFTHIELDRGESPSQPMVTYHGRGTLEGELAVARRWAARLDEAGFAVTRTKIEVPREADGVPASREAAERLPESCYFETHVKLLLPPGADLAALSAIVEPHRARLSRNARRAREDGFQERFVTQRCSRAGHREASRLERHLFRALETSGVRFEHRHGPWSRVLSVEREFVVHDTALSVDAGWMDAAPAPGYGDAPPDVDGIGGDRDRHPDTYLPNTSGPEAVQEPVFDPALKHLDDAYRAGEPVFTDPALGSRWWDANQRAMELALRAIAATPWRENLVLRGSMLMPVWVGEAARRPRDLDFVVVPAETAPFGDPAERMLADVVGAVASSSADGISFAAEDVRLESIWTYERVPGRRVVVPWHAEGLPPGTVQIDVVFNEPLPEPPVAVTVAGADVLAASAELSLAWKVLWLYTDMHTQGKDLYDAVLLAENARPSRELLVSVLRPEMGAEAETVDERYLRQEESHAGELVFGEWRHFVRDCPWVEGGPGEWLDRFEAALAPVFRQG
;
A
#
# COMPACT_ATOMS: atom_id res chain seq x y z
N MET A 1 33.62 -7.94 -16.58
CA MET A 1 32.31 -8.52 -16.25
C MET A 1 31.52 -8.47 -17.53
N GLU A 2 31.01 -9.60 -18.01
CA GLU A 2 30.32 -9.68 -19.30
C GLU A 2 28.82 -9.78 -19.03
N PHE A 3 28.03 -8.84 -19.56
CA PHE A 3 26.57 -8.91 -19.48
C PHE A 3 26.05 -9.88 -20.53
N SER A 4 25.15 -10.77 -20.12
CA SER A 4 24.52 -11.74 -21.01
C SER A 4 23.06 -11.95 -20.63
N GLY A 5 22.27 -12.43 -21.58
CA GLY A 5 20.83 -12.62 -21.40
C GLY A 5 20.04 -11.82 -22.42
N SER A 6 18.89 -11.31 -22.00
CA SER A 6 17.99 -10.50 -22.82
C SER A 6 18.40 -9.03 -22.77
N PHE A 7 18.34 -8.36 -23.91
CA PHE A 7 18.60 -6.94 -24.06
C PHE A 7 17.41 -6.22 -24.69
N GLU A 8 17.07 -5.02 -24.23
CA GLU A 8 16.28 -4.04 -24.99
C GLU A 8 17.24 -2.94 -25.47
N THR A 9 17.22 -2.64 -26.77
CA THR A 9 18.10 -1.63 -27.37
C THR A 9 17.28 -0.52 -27.98
N HIS A 10 17.60 0.72 -27.61
CA HIS A 10 16.99 1.94 -28.12
C HIS A 10 17.99 2.76 -28.93
N LEU A 11 17.61 3.10 -30.16
CA LEU A 11 18.35 4.00 -31.05
C LEU A 11 17.58 5.30 -31.20
N THR A 12 18.04 6.37 -30.55
CA THR A 12 17.47 7.72 -30.69
C THR A 12 17.92 8.33 -32.01
N LEU A 13 16.98 8.90 -32.76
CA LEU A 13 17.20 9.40 -34.11
C LEU A 13 17.23 10.93 -34.15
N ASP A 14 18.07 11.49 -35.02
CA ASP A 14 17.95 12.88 -35.46
C ASP A 14 16.80 13.01 -36.46
N ALA A 15 15.63 13.41 -35.97
CA ALA A 15 14.46 13.70 -36.77
C ALA A 15 13.84 15.04 -36.32
N PRO A 16 14.34 16.18 -36.85
CA PRO A 16 14.07 17.51 -36.28
C PRO A 16 12.66 18.05 -36.62
N THR A 17 11.93 17.39 -37.52
CA THR A 17 10.59 17.83 -37.93
C THR A 17 9.55 16.72 -37.75
N PRO A 18 8.27 17.06 -37.52
CA PRO A 18 7.21 16.05 -37.44
C PRO A 18 7.11 15.15 -38.67
N GLY A 19 7.39 15.68 -39.87
CA GLY A 19 7.44 14.90 -41.11
C GLY A 19 8.54 13.84 -41.07
N ARG A 20 9.75 14.21 -40.63
CA ARG A 20 10.86 13.25 -40.46
C ARG A 20 10.57 12.19 -39.40
N VAL A 21 9.88 12.56 -38.31
CA VAL A 21 9.44 11.59 -37.29
C VAL A 21 8.45 10.58 -37.88
N ALA A 22 7.50 11.03 -38.71
CA ALA A 22 6.55 10.15 -39.37
C ALA A 22 7.22 9.20 -40.37
N GLU A 23 8.16 9.71 -41.17
CA GLU A 23 8.98 8.90 -42.08
C GLU A 23 9.81 7.84 -41.33
N ALA A 24 10.42 8.22 -40.20
CA ALA A 24 11.18 7.30 -39.35
C ALA A 24 10.28 6.19 -38.75
N ALA A 25 9.07 6.56 -38.32
CA ALA A 25 8.10 5.62 -37.79
C ALA A 25 7.66 4.59 -38.85
N GLU A 26 7.46 5.03 -40.08
CA GLU A 26 7.11 4.16 -41.20
C GLU A 26 8.28 3.23 -41.56
N TRP A 27 9.50 3.77 -41.63
CA TRP A 27 10.70 2.98 -41.85
C TRP A 27 10.89 1.90 -40.78
N ALA A 28 10.67 2.24 -39.51
CA ALA A 28 10.74 1.28 -38.40
C ALA A 28 9.69 0.16 -38.55
N ARG A 29 8.45 0.52 -38.93
CA ARG A 29 7.36 -0.43 -39.19
C ARG A 29 7.71 -1.40 -40.31
N GLU A 30 8.24 -0.91 -41.43
CA GLU A 30 8.66 -1.74 -42.57
C GLU A 30 9.79 -2.72 -42.22
N ASN A 31 10.61 -2.36 -41.23
CA ASN A 31 11.72 -3.18 -40.76
C ASN A 31 11.38 -4.03 -39.52
N GLY A 32 10.12 -4.04 -39.08
CA GLY A 32 9.66 -4.87 -37.96
C GLY A 32 10.16 -4.39 -36.58
N LEU A 33 10.45 -3.10 -36.43
CA LEU A 33 10.98 -2.50 -35.21
C LEU A 33 9.90 -1.70 -34.48
N LYS A 34 9.97 -1.66 -33.15
CA LYS A 34 9.09 -0.83 -32.31
C LYS A 34 9.53 0.62 -32.47
N PHE A 35 8.58 1.54 -32.62
CA PHE A 35 8.85 2.98 -32.70
C PHE A 35 8.12 3.75 -31.61
N THR A 36 8.88 4.47 -30.79
CA THR A 36 8.39 5.34 -29.73
C THR A 36 8.90 6.76 -29.94
N HIS A 37 8.07 7.76 -29.65
CA HIS A 37 8.51 9.15 -29.66
C HIS A 37 8.30 9.73 -28.28
N ILE A 38 9.37 9.77 -27.50
CA ILE A 38 9.34 10.31 -26.15
C ILE A 38 9.57 11.81 -26.21
N GLU A 39 8.67 12.55 -25.58
CA GLU A 39 8.79 13.98 -25.36
C GLU A 39 9.07 14.22 -23.88
N LEU A 40 10.19 14.87 -23.60
CA LEU A 40 10.59 15.30 -22.28
C LEU A 40 9.81 16.57 -21.90
N ASP A 41 9.59 16.77 -20.61
CA ASP A 41 8.95 17.98 -20.09
C ASP A 41 9.85 19.23 -20.19
N ARG A 42 11.17 19.04 -20.32
CA ARG A 42 12.18 20.08 -20.55
C ARG A 42 13.48 19.49 -21.09
N GLY A 43 14.50 20.33 -21.26
CA GLY A 43 15.86 19.93 -21.63
C GLY A 43 16.27 20.43 -23.01
N GLU A 44 17.52 20.18 -23.38
CA GLU A 44 18.10 20.64 -24.63
C GLU A 44 17.63 19.81 -25.84
N SER A 45 17.35 18.52 -25.63
CA SER A 45 16.83 17.61 -26.66
C SER A 45 15.49 16.97 -26.23
N PRO A 46 14.40 17.76 -26.13
CA PRO A 46 13.14 17.30 -25.56
C PRO A 46 12.38 16.33 -26.47
N SER A 47 12.66 16.29 -27.77
CA SER A 47 12.02 15.37 -28.71
C SER A 47 12.96 14.20 -29.02
N GLN A 48 12.58 13.00 -28.59
CA GLN A 48 13.39 11.77 -28.72
C GLN A 48 12.61 10.68 -29.48
N PRO A 49 12.59 10.72 -30.82
CA PRO A 49 12.11 9.61 -31.63
C PRO A 49 13.12 8.46 -31.57
N MET A 50 12.64 7.26 -31.24
CA MET A 50 13.46 6.09 -30.97
C MET A 50 12.93 4.86 -31.68
N VAL A 51 13.87 4.09 -32.22
CA VAL A 51 13.64 2.73 -32.70
C VAL A 51 14.12 1.75 -31.65
N THR A 52 13.29 0.77 -31.34
CA THR A 52 13.51 -0.19 -30.27
C THR A 52 13.42 -1.62 -30.80
N TYR A 53 14.32 -2.48 -30.35
CA TYR A 53 14.28 -3.91 -30.61
C TYR A 53 14.83 -4.70 -29.43
N HIS A 54 14.54 -6.00 -29.40
CA HIS A 54 14.98 -6.90 -28.35
C HIS A 54 15.98 -7.90 -28.93
N GLY A 55 17.02 -8.18 -28.16
CA GLY A 55 18.08 -9.12 -28.49
C GLY A 55 18.32 -10.12 -27.36
N ARG A 56 19.06 -11.18 -27.66
CA ARG A 56 19.55 -12.13 -26.64
C ARG A 56 20.95 -12.58 -27.00
N GLY A 57 21.85 -12.64 -26.02
CA GLY A 57 23.23 -13.06 -26.25
C GLY A 57 24.19 -12.43 -25.25
N THR A 58 25.29 -11.87 -25.75
CA THR A 58 26.28 -11.11 -24.98
C THR A 58 26.23 -9.64 -25.37
N LEU A 59 26.70 -8.75 -24.48
CA LEU A 59 26.76 -7.31 -24.77
C LEU A 59 27.59 -7.00 -26.02
N GLU A 60 28.69 -7.71 -26.25
CA GLU A 60 29.49 -7.51 -27.48
C GLU A 60 28.69 -7.84 -28.74
N GLY A 61 27.92 -8.94 -28.71
CA GLY A 61 27.02 -9.33 -29.78
C GLY A 61 25.94 -8.27 -30.02
N GLU A 62 25.32 -7.78 -28.95
CA GLU A 62 24.27 -6.75 -29.03
C GLU A 62 24.83 -5.42 -29.57
N LEU A 63 26.02 -5.00 -29.15
CA LEU A 63 26.71 -3.83 -29.72
C LEU A 63 27.01 -3.98 -31.22
N ALA A 64 27.29 -5.21 -31.69
CA ALA A 64 27.44 -5.47 -33.12
C ALA A 64 26.10 -5.38 -33.87
N VAL A 65 24.99 -5.82 -33.25
CA VAL A 65 23.63 -5.68 -33.80
C VAL A 65 23.23 -4.21 -33.87
N ALA A 66 23.46 -3.44 -32.80
CA ALA A 66 23.17 -2.01 -32.73
C ALA A 66 23.91 -1.22 -33.81
N ARG A 67 25.20 -1.51 -34.04
CA ARG A 67 25.98 -0.90 -35.12
C ARG A 67 25.41 -1.18 -36.50
N ARG A 68 24.92 -2.40 -36.76
CA ARG A 68 24.28 -2.74 -38.05
C ARG A 68 22.96 -1.98 -38.23
N TRP A 69 22.15 -1.87 -37.18
CA TRP A 69 20.91 -1.09 -37.25
C TRP A 69 21.19 0.41 -37.44
N ALA A 70 22.16 0.96 -36.71
CA ALA A 70 22.56 2.35 -36.86
C ALA A 70 23.06 2.66 -38.28
N ALA A 71 23.85 1.79 -38.90
CA ALA A 71 24.27 1.95 -40.29
C ALA A 71 23.08 1.95 -41.28
N ARG A 72 22.11 1.05 -41.08
CA ARG A 72 20.90 1.00 -41.92
C ARG A 72 20.00 2.23 -41.76
N LEU A 73 19.91 2.76 -40.53
CA LEU A 73 19.20 4.00 -40.24
C LEU A 73 19.90 5.21 -40.90
N ASP A 74 21.23 5.26 -40.85
CA ASP A 74 22.03 6.30 -41.50
C ASP A 74 21.87 6.27 -43.03
N GLU A 75 21.91 5.09 -43.66
CA GLU A 75 21.62 4.89 -45.08
C GLU A 75 20.20 5.37 -45.47
N ALA A 76 19.24 5.28 -44.55
CA ALA A 76 17.88 5.79 -44.71
C ALA A 76 17.74 7.29 -44.35
N GLY A 77 18.84 7.96 -44.00
CA GLY A 77 18.91 9.38 -43.66
C GLY A 77 18.49 9.71 -42.22
N PHE A 78 18.40 8.72 -41.33
CA PHE A 78 18.08 8.90 -39.92
C PHE A 78 19.34 8.66 -39.06
N ALA A 79 20.16 9.69 -38.90
CA ALA A 79 21.36 9.59 -38.07
C ALA A 79 20.99 9.21 -36.62
N VAL A 80 21.72 8.25 -36.04
CA VAL A 80 21.52 7.83 -34.64
C VAL A 80 22.31 8.75 -33.72
N THR A 81 21.62 9.44 -32.81
CA THR A 81 22.21 10.39 -31.85
C THR A 81 22.53 9.74 -30.50
N ARG A 82 21.82 8.65 -30.14
CA ARG A 82 22.09 7.85 -28.93
C ARG A 82 21.80 6.38 -29.19
N THR A 83 22.68 5.51 -28.71
CA THR A 83 22.42 4.08 -28.53
C THR A 83 22.37 3.78 -27.04
N LYS A 84 21.22 3.32 -26.54
CA LYS A 84 21.02 2.84 -25.17
C LYS A 84 20.73 1.34 -25.21
N ILE A 85 21.44 0.55 -24.41
CA ILE A 85 21.24 -0.90 -24.28
C ILE A 85 20.97 -1.20 -22.81
N GLU A 86 19.88 -1.91 -22.57
CA GLU A 86 19.35 -2.22 -21.25
C GLU A 86 19.22 -3.73 -21.06
N VAL A 87 19.38 -4.15 -19.81
CA VAL A 87 19.07 -5.50 -19.36
C VAL A 87 18.07 -5.42 -18.20
N PRO A 88 17.31 -6.49 -17.93
CA PRO A 88 16.53 -6.58 -16.70
C PRO A 88 17.39 -6.30 -15.47
N ARG A 89 16.81 -5.62 -14.48
CA ARG A 89 17.48 -5.29 -13.20
C ARG A 89 18.11 -6.50 -12.51
N GLU A 90 17.56 -7.70 -12.70
CA GLU A 90 18.00 -8.94 -12.07
C GLU A 90 19.02 -9.72 -12.92
N ALA A 91 19.48 -9.16 -14.05
CA ALA A 91 20.42 -9.84 -14.93
C ALA A 91 21.81 -10.02 -14.31
N ASP A 92 22.50 -11.09 -14.75
CA ASP A 92 23.87 -11.36 -14.34
C ASP A 92 24.81 -10.22 -14.75
N GLY A 93 25.60 -9.75 -13.78
CA GLY A 93 26.53 -8.64 -13.95
C GLY A 93 26.02 -7.28 -13.50
N VAL A 94 24.73 -7.15 -13.16
CA VAL A 94 24.19 -5.94 -12.52
C VAL A 94 24.84 -5.75 -11.13
N PRO A 95 25.32 -4.54 -10.78
CA PRO A 95 26.12 -4.35 -9.56
C PRO A 95 25.27 -4.47 -8.28
N ALA A 96 25.65 -5.40 -7.41
CA ALA A 96 24.99 -5.59 -6.12
C ALA A 96 25.29 -4.46 -5.11
N SER A 97 26.47 -3.83 -5.19
CA SER A 97 26.94 -2.79 -4.26
C SER A 97 27.44 -1.55 -4.98
N ARG A 98 27.58 -0.45 -4.25
CA ARG A 98 28.15 0.81 -4.75
C ARG A 98 29.56 0.61 -5.30
N GLU A 99 30.41 -0.12 -4.58
CA GLU A 99 31.80 -0.40 -4.98
C GLU A 99 31.86 -1.24 -6.26
N ALA A 100 30.87 -2.12 -6.49
CA ALA A 100 30.73 -2.81 -7.76
C ALA A 100 30.30 -1.86 -8.89
N ALA A 101 29.35 -0.97 -8.62
CA ALA A 101 28.87 0.02 -9.60
C ALA A 101 29.95 1.04 -9.98
N GLU A 102 30.79 1.48 -9.02
CA GLU A 102 31.90 2.41 -9.26
C GLU A 102 32.99 1.85 -10.17
N ARG A 103 33.07 0.53 -10.36
CA ARG A 103 33.98 -0.13 -11.29
C ARG A 103 33.44 -0.23 -12.71
N LEU A 104 32.17 0.11 -12.93
CA LEU A 104 31.55 0.12 -14.26
C LEU A 104 31.73 1.50 -14.93
N PRO A 105 31.63 1.57 -16.26
CA PRO A 105 31.60 2.85 -16.97
C PRO A 105 30.49 3.78 -16.45
N GLU A 106 30.70 5.10 -16.55
CA GLU A 106 29.70 6.09 -16.13
C GLU A 106 28.38 6.00 -16.90
N SER A 107 28.41 5.40 -18.10
CA SER A 107 27.24 5.10 -18.90
C SER A 107 26.37 3.97 -18.34
N CYS A 108 26.74 3.37 -17.20
CA CYS A 108 25.98 2.31 -16.55
C CYS A 108 25.22 2.84 -15.32
N TYR A 109 23.90 2.63 -15.29
CA TYR A 109 23.03 3.12 -14.23
C TYR A 109 21.74 2.30 -14.13
N PHE A 110 21.11 2.31 -12.96
CA PHE A 110 19.75 1.79 -12.82
C PHE A 110 18.75 2.79 -13.37
N GLU A 111 17.74 2.30 -14.08
CA GLU A 111 16.63 3.09 -14.60
C GLU A 111 15.29 2.43 -14.22
N THR A 112 14.39 3.21 -13.63
CA THR A 112 13.01 2.79 -13.35
C THR A 112 12.06 3.68 -14.13
N HIS A 113 11.18 3.08 -14.92
CA HIS A 113 10.09 3.77 -15.61
C HIS A 113 8.75 3.44 -14.96
N VAL A 114 8.14 4.43 -14.30
CA VAL A 114 6.76 4.32 -13.79
C VAL A 114 5.83 4.96 -14.81
N LYS A 115 4.99 4.14 -15.43
CA LYS A 115 3.99 4.61 -16.36
C LYS A 115 2.72 4.98 -15.61
N LEU A 116 2.30 6.23 -15.71
CA LEU A 116 1.11 6.77 -15.08
C LEU A 116 -0.02 6.99 -16.09
N LEU A 117 -1.25 6.81 -15.62
CA LEU A 117 -2.46 7.33 -16.23
C LEU A 117 -2.99 8.45 -15.35
N LEU A 118 -3.07 9.66 -15.89
CA LEU A 118 -3.50 10.85 -15.18
C LEU A 118 -4.86 11.34 -15.71
N PRO A 119 -5.74 11.85 -14.84
CA PRO A 119 -7.02 12.40 -15.27
C PRO A 119 -6.84 13.67 -16.13
N PRO A 120 -7.87 14.07 -16.90
CA PRO A 120 -7.88 15.34 -17.60
C PRO A 120 -7.60 16.50 -16.63
N GLY A 121 -6.67 17.39 -16.99
CA GLY A 121 -6.34 18.57 -16.18
C GLY A 121 -5.42 18.31 -14.98
N ALA A 122 -4.83 17.12 -14.85
CA ALA A 122 -3.82 16.85 -13.82
C ALA A 122 -2.69 17.89 -13.83
N ASP A 123 -2.30 18.38 -12.64
CA ASP A 123 -1.25 19.37 -12.46
C ASP A 123 0.13 18.73 -12.63
N LEU A 124 0.68 18.85 -13.84
CA LEU A 124 1.99 18.31 -14.19
C LEU A 124 3.13 19.04 -13.49
N ALA A 125 2.95 20.32 -13.12
CA ALA A 125 3.99 21.07 -12.43
C ALA A 125 4.10 20.61 -10.97
N ALA A 126 2.95 20.38 -10.32
CA ALA A 126 2.91 19.77 -8.99
C ALA A 126 3.51 18.36 -9.01
N LEU A 127 3.11 17.51 -9.97
CA LEU A 127 3.67 16.16 -10.10
C LEU A 127 5.18 16.18 -10.37
N SER A 128 5.66 17.12 -11.20
CA SER A 128 7.08 17.31 -11.42
C SER A 128 7.79 17.62 -10.10
N ALA A 129 7.32 18.62 -9.35
CA ALA A 129 7.88 19.00 -8.04
C ALA A 129 7.91 17.86 -7.01
N ILE A 130 6.98 16.90 -7.12
CA ILE A 130 6.96 15.68 -6.29
C ILE A 130 8.07 14.70 -6.69
N VAL A 131 8.30 14.48 -7.98
CA VAL A 131 9.24 13.44 -8.46
C VAL A 131 10.69 13.95 -8.60
N GLU A 132 10.88 15.25 -8.82
CA GLU A 132 12.20 15.88 -8.97
C GLU A 132 13.19 15.53 -7.85
N PRO A 133 12.81 15.62 -6.54
CA PRO A 133 13.72 15.32 -5.43
C PRO A 133 14.18 13.86 -5.41
N HIS A 134 13.43 12.96 -6.04
CA HIS A 134 13.72 11.55 -6.13
C HIS A 134 14.54 11.19 -7.37
N ARG A 135 15.22 12.16 -7.99
CA ARG A 135 16.00 11.97 -9.23
C ARG A 135 15.15 11.41 -10.36
N ALA A 136 13.89 11.82 -10.40
CA ALA A 136 12.95 11.41 -11.39
C ALA A 136 12.37 12.59 -12.15
N ARG A 137 11.96 12.35 -13.40
CA ARG A 137 11.43 13.37 -14.30
C ARG A 137 10.25 12.85 -15.10
N LEU A 138 9.39 13.79 -15.50
CA LEU A 138 8.25 13.49 -16.35
C LEU A 138 8.65 13.45 -17.82
N SER A 139 8.04 12.53 -18.54
CA SER A 139 8.02 12.51 -20.00
C SER A 139 6.69 11.93 -20.49
N ARG A 140 6.45 11.96 -21.80
CA ARG A 140 5.27 11.37 -22.42
C ARG A 140 5.62 10.73 -23.76
N ASN A 141 4.79 9.81 -24.24
CA ASN A 141 4.88 9.36 -25.62
C ASN A 141 3.98 10.25 -26.49
N ALA A 142 4.56 11.06 -27.37
CA ALA A 142 3.88 12.02 -28.23
C ALA A 142 2.82 11.38 -29.16
N ARG A 143 2.98 10.08 -29.43
CA ARG A 143 2.07 9.32 -30.30
C ARG A 143 0.83 8.80 -29.58
N ARG A 144 0.77 8.91 -28.25
CA ARG A 144 -0.36 8.42 -27.46
C ARG A 144 -1.24 9.59 -27.05
N ALA A 145 -2.38 9.69 -27.72
CA ALA A 145 -3.52 10.49 -27.29
C ALA A 145 -4.67 9.54 -26.98
N ARG A 146 -5.45 9.84 -25.93
CA ARG A 146 -6.62 9.06 -25.55
C ARG A 146 -7.88 9.90 -25.78
N GLU A 147 -8.93 9.25 -26.27
CA GLU A 147 -10.23 9.89 -26.54
C GLU A 147 -10.98 10.24 -25.25
N ASP A 148 -10.69 9.54 -24.15
CA ASP A 148 -11.25 9.74 -22.81
C ASP A 148 -10.68 10.96 -22.07
N GLY A 149 -9.74 11.69 -22.68
CA GLY A 149 -9.08 12.86 -22.11
C GLY A 149 -8.02 12.55 -21.03
N PHE A 150 -7.86 11.28 -20.63
CA PHE A 150 -6.78 10.87 -19.74
C PHE A 150 -5.42 10.96 -20.45
N GLN A 151 -4.38 11.12 -19.65
CA GLN A 151 -3.04 11.38 -20.14
C GLN A 151 -2.09 10.30 -19.65
N GLU A 152 -1.42 9.62 -20.58
CA GLU A 152 -0.29 8.75 -20.22
C GLU A 152 0.96 9.61 -19.99
N ARG A 153 1.63 9.39 -18.85
CA ARG A 153 2.92 10.00 -18.50
C ARG A 153 3.88 8.92 -18.05
N PHE A 154 5.16 9.19 -18.19
CA PHE A 154 6.21 8.39 -17.57
C PHE A 154 6.90 9.23 -16.51
N VAL A 155 7.17 8.62 -15.37
CA VAL A 155 8.13 9.09 -14.38
C VAL A 155 9.37 8.21 -14.56
N THR A 156 10.47 8.78 -15.05
CA THR A 156 11.73 8.06 -15.22
C THR A 156 12.67 8.44 -14.10
N GLN A 157 13.21 7.46 -13.37
CA GLN A 157 14.19 7.65 -12.29
C GLN A 157 15.52 7.02 -12.70
N ARG A 158 16.64 7.73 -12.50
CA ARG A 158 17.99 7.20 -12.71
C ARG A 158 18.82 7.17 -11.45
N CYS A 159 19.54 6.07 -11.25
CA CYS A 159 20.48 5.89 -10.15
C CYS A 159 21.85 5.42 -10.68
N SER A 160 22.74 6.38 -10.96
CA SER A 160 24.14 6.13 -11.33
C SER A 160 25.01 5.82 -10.11
N ARG A 161 26.04 4.99 -10.29
CA ARG A 161 26.97 4.54 -9.24
C ARG A 161 26.28 4.04 -7.96
N ALA A 162 25.12 3.39 -8.12
CA ALA A 162 24.37 2.79 -7.04
C ALA A 162 24.46 1.27 -7.13
N GLY A 163 24.47 0.59 -5.98
CA GLY A 163 24.19 -0.85 -5.94
C GLY A 163 22.68 -1.14 -6.00
N HIS A 164 22.32 -2.39 -6.30
CA HIS A 164 20.91 -2.84 -6.35
C HIS A 164 20.08 -2.44 -5.12
N ARG A 165 20.65 -2.52 -3.91
CA ARG A 165 19.98 -2.11 -2.65
C ARG A 165 19.68 -0.61 -2.61
N GLU A 166 20.63 0.22 -3.02
CA GLU A 166 20.48 1.67 -3.02
C GLU A 166 19.47 2.12 -4.08
N ALA A 167 19.53 1.55 -5.28
CA ALA A 167 18.57 1.81 -6.36
C ALA A 167 17.14 1.42 -5.92
N SER A 168 16.98 0.25 -5.29
CA SER A 168 15.68 -0.19 -4.78
C SER A 168 15.14 0.73 -3.67
N ARG A 169 16.02 1.31 -2.83
CA ARG A 169 15.62 2.27 -1.81
C ARG A 169 15.13 3.59 -2.42
N LEU A 170 15.86 4.11 -3.41
CA LEU A 170 15.46 5.33 -4.13
C LEU A 170 14.13 5.15 -4.87
N GLU A 171 13.90 3.97 -5.45
CA GLU A 171 12.61 3.61 -6.06
C GLU A 171 11.47 3.65 -5.03
N ARG A 172 11.65 3.02 -3.86
CA ARG A 172 10.63 3.03 -2.80
C ARG A 172 10.28 4.44 -2.34
N HIS A 173 11.28 5.32 -2.20
CA HIS A 173 11.01 6.72 -1.86
C HIS A 173 10.20 7.43 -2.95
N LEU A 174 10.50 7.18 -4.23
CA LEU A 174 9.71 7.71 -5.33
C LEU A 174 8.26 7.19 -5.30
N PHE A 175 8.07 5.90 -5.06
CA PHE A 175 6.72 5.31 -5.01
C PHE A 175 5.93 5.87 -3.84
N ARG A 176 6.52 5.96 -2.65
CA ARG A 176 5.89 6.60 -1.49
C ARG A 176 5.50 8.05 -1.79
N ALA A 177 6.35 8.82 -2.48
CA ALA A 177 6.05 10.20 -2.87
C ALA A 177 4.87 10.27 -3.87
N LEU A 178 4.85 9.37 -4.86
CA LEU A 178 3.74 9.27 -5.82
C LEU A 178 2.42 8.87 -5.11
N GLU A 179 2.45 7.87 -4.23
CA GLU A 179 1.29 7.46 -3.44
C GLU A 179 0.77 8.58 -2.54
N THR A 180 1.68 9.27 -1.85
CA THR A 180 1.35 10.42 -0.98
C THR A 180 0.72 11.56 -1.78
N SER A 181 1.06 11.70 -3.06
CA SER A 181 0.44 12.66 -3.97
C SER A 181 -0.91 12.21 -4.56
N GLY A 182 -1.41 11.04 -4.18
CA GLY A 182 -2.69 10.49 -4.63
C GLY A 182 -2.61 9.60 -5.88
N VAL A 183 -1.41 9.19 -6.31
CA VAL A 183 -1.25 8.20 -7.38
C VAL A 183 -1.48 6.80 -6.82
N ARG A 184 -2.46 6.07 -7.36
CA ARG A 184 -2.76 4.69 -6.94
C ARG A 184 -1.90 3.67 -7.68
N PHE A 185 -1.37 2.67 -6.97
CA PHE A 185 -0.62 1.56 -7.59
C PHE A 185 -1.52 0.37 -7.99
N GLU A 186 -2.83 0.51 -7.78
CA GLU A 186 -3.83 -0.51 -8.13
C GLU A 186 -4.21 -0.47 -9.61
N HIS A 187 -4.57 -1.63 -10.17
CA HIS A 187 -5.00 -1.77 -11.56
C HIS A 187 -6.45 -1.34 -11.84
N ARG A 188 -7.19 -0.86 -10.83
CA ARG A 188 -8.62 -0.52 -10.93
C ARG A 188 -8.86 0.71 -11.80
N HIS A 189 -9.98 0.70 -12.53
CA HIS A 189 -10.42 1.81 -13.36
C HIS A 189 -11.16 2.85 -12.51
N GLY A 190 -10.83 4.14 -12.70
CA GLY A 190 -11.49 5.24 -12.00
C GLY A 190 -10.97 6.63 -12.40
N PRO A 191 -11.54 7.71 -11.84
CA PRO A 191 -11.18 9.09 -12.17
C PRO A 191 -9.85 9.60 -11.59
N TRP A 192 -9.06 8.76 -10.92
CA TRP A 192 -7.83 9.16 -10.22
C TRP A 192 -6.55 8.86 -11.02
N SER A 193 -5.46 9.49 -10.61
CA SER A 193 -4.11 9.17 -11.09
C SER A 193 -3.72 7.76 -10.66
N ARG A 194 -3.17 6.94 -11.57
CA ARG A 194 -2.76 5.57 -11.24
C ARG A 194 -1.56 5.07 -12.04
N VAL A 195 -0.88 4.06 -11.52
CA VAL A 195 0.19 3.34 -12.19
C VAL A 195 -0.39 2.31 -13.16
N LEU A 196 0.10 2.33 -14.40
CA LEU A 196 -0.24 1.35 -15.43
C LEU A 196 0.79 0.22 -15.48
N SER A 197 2.07 0.57 -15.36
CA SER A 197 3.18 -0.39 -15.38
C SER A 197 4.41 0.22 -14.72
N VAL A 198 5.29 -0.64 -14.25
CA VAL A 198 6.63 -0.28 -13.76
C VAL A 198 7.63 -1.18 -14.47
N GLU A 199 8.56 -0.57 -15.19
CA GLU A 199 9.69 -1.25 -15.84
C GLU A 199 10.97 -0.92 -15.07
N ARG A 200 11.80 -1.94 -14.81
CA ARG A 200 13.01 -1.85 -13.99
C ARG A 200 14.18 -2.45 -14.72
N GLU A 201 15.16 -1.62 -15.01
CA GLU A 201 16.23 -1.99 -15.92
C GLU A 201 17.58 -1.48 -15.41
N PHE A 202 18.63 -2.08 -15.94
CA PHE A 202 19.98 -1.60 -15.77
C PHE A 202 20.57 -1.28 -17.14
N VAL A 203 20.95 -0.02 -17.34
CA VAL A 203 21.60 0.43 -18.55
C VAL A 203 23.03 -0.09 -18.54
N VAL A 204 23.38 -0.89 -19.54
CA VAL A 204 24.73 -1.47 -19.68
C VAL A 204 25.57 -0.72 -20.71
N HIS A 205 24.93 0.09 -21.56
CA HIS A 205 25.59 0.94 -22.52
C HIS A 205 24.73 2.15 -22.87
N ASP A 206 25.32 3.34 -22.84
CA ASP A 206 24.70 4.59 -23.31
C ASP A 206 25.77 5.46 -23.97
N THR A 207 25.62 5.76 -25.25
CA THR A 207 26.61 6.54 -26.02
C THR A 207 26.52 8.04 -25.78
N ALA A 208 25.41 8.56 -25.25
CA ALA A 208 25.13 10.00 -25.25
C ALA A 208 24.21 10.43 -24.11
N LEU A 209 24.73 10.40 -22.88
CA LEU A 209 24.07 10.96 -21.69
C LEU A 209 23.66 12.44 -21.87
N SER A 210 24.39 13.18 -22.70
CA SER A 210 24.11 14.59 -23.01
C SER A 210 22.78 14.82 -23.73
N VAL A 211 22.17 13.79 -24.33
CA VAL A 211 20.82 13.91 -24.91
C VAL A 211 19.77 14.27 -23.85
N ASP A 212 20.04 13.96 -22.58
CA ASP A 212 19.16 14.29 -21.47
C ASP A 212 19.60 15.56 -20.71
N ALA A 213 20.55 16.34 -21.26
CA ALA A 213 21.02 17.58 -20.66
C ALA A 213 19.87 18.58 -20.44
N GLY A 214 19.83 19.18 -19.25
CA GLY A 214 18.76 20.06 -18.81
C GLY A 214 17.45 19.35 -18.42
N TRP A 215 17.29 18.07 -18.77
CA TRP A 215 16.20 17.23 -18.29
C TRP A 215 16.60 16.52 -16.99
N MET A 216 17.66 15.72 -17.02
CA MET A 216 18.16 14.95 -15.87
C MET A 216 19.69 14.98 -15.80
N ASP A 217 20.26 15.10 -14.60
CA ASP A 217 21.71 15.11 -14.41
C ASP A 217 22.32 13.72 -14.56
N ALA A 218 23.51 13.63 -15.16
CA ALA A 218 24.11 12.38 -15.64
C ALA A 218 24.83 11.51 -14.58
N ALA A 219 25.15 12.02 -13.37
CA ALA A 219 25.98 11.30 -12.40
C ALA A 219 25.76 11.79 -10.94
N PRO A 220 26.19 11.02 -9.90
CA PRO A 220 25.65 11.12 -8.54
C PRO A 220 26.17 12.35 -7.80
N ALA A 221 25.27 13.04 -7.11
CA ALA A 221 25.68 13.95 -6.05
C ALA A 221 26.40 13.15 -4.94
N PRO A 222 27.59 13.57 -4.49
CA PRO A 222 28.11 13.15 -3.19
C PRO A 222 27.21 13.74 -2.11
N GLY A 223 26.78 12.92 -1.16
CA GLY A 223 25.94 13.36 -0.04
C GLY A 223 24.48 12.96 -0.18
N TYR A 224 24.19 11.69 0.09
CA TYR A 224 22.98 11.34 0.85
C TYR A 224 23.46 11.01 2.27
N GLY A 225 24.14 11.99 2.88
CA GLY A 225 24.60 11.95 4.27
C GLY A 225 23.62 12.58 5.25
N ASP A 226 22.62 13.30 4.75
CA ASP A 226 21.61 14.03 5.53
C ASP A 226 20.19 13.70 5.04
N ALA A 227 19.96 12.47 4.58
CA ALA A 227 18.61 11.95 4.76
C ALA A 227 18.44 11.64 6.25
N PRO A 228 17.24 11.86 6.82
CA PRO A 228 16.96 11.38 8.17
C PRO A 228 17.44 9.92 8.27
N PRO A 229 18.05 9.52 9.40
CA PRO A 229 18.56 8.16 9.56
C PRO A 229 17.49 7.16 9.12
N ASP A 230 17.93 6.08 8.47
CA ASP A 230 17.09 4.95 8.06
C ASP A 230 16.02 4.69 9.15
N VAL A 231 14.77 5.09 8.87
CA VAL A 231 13.63 4.46 9.54
C VAL A 231 13.30 3.14 8.85
N ASP A 232 13.71 3.00 7.58
CA ASP A 232 13.38 1.84 6.74
C ASP A 232 14.67 1.28 6.09
N GLY A 233 15.46 0.59 6.92
CA GLY A 233 16.59 -0.17 6.44
C GLY A 233 16.17 -1.41 5.62
N ILE A 234 17.08 -1.79 4.71
CA ILE A 234 17.32 -3.15 4.23
C ILE A 234 16.46 -3.67 3.06
N GLY A 235 17.12 -4.31 2.08
CA GLY A 235 16.59 -5.51 1.42
C GLY A 235 16.48 -6.68 2.42
N GLY A 236 15.68 -6.43 3.45
CA GLY A 236 15.40 -7.19 4.66
C GLY A 236 14.17 -6.62 5.39
N ASP A 237 13.53 -5.58 4.82
CA ASP A 237 12.30 -4.99 5.32
C ASP A 237 11.07 -5.91 5.15
N ARG A 238 11.13 -6.91 4.26
CA ARG A 238 10.09 -7.96 4.22
C ARG A 238 10.42 -9.13 5.14
N ASP A 239 11.67 -9.60 5.13
CA ASP A 239 12.18 -10.73 5.94
C ASP A 239 12.48 -10.30 7.39
N ARG A 240 11.48 -9.69 8.03
CA ARG A 240 11.47 -9.33 9.44
C ARG A 240 10.07 -9.45 10.00
N HIS A 241 9.97 -9.77 11.29
CA HIS A 241 8.77 -9.47 12.03
C HIS A 241 8.51 -7.95 12.02
N PRO A 242 7.24 -7.53 11.94
CA PRO A 242 6.90 -6.12 12.08
C PRO A 242 7.39 -5.59 13.42
N ASP A 243 7.72 -4.30 13.47
CA ASP A 243 8.20 -3.67 14.71
C ASP A 243 7.14 -3.70 15.81
N THR A 244 5.87 -3.83 15.38
CA THR A 244 4.69 -3.98 16.24
C THR A 244 4.45 -5.42 16.71
N TYR A 245 5.26 -6.40 16.29
CA TYR A 245 5.27 -7.74 16.87
C TYR A 245 5.92 -7.71 18.27
N LEU A 246 5.11 -7.42 19.28
CA LEU A 246 5.52 -7.33 20.69
C LEU A 246 4.81 -8.38 21.55
N PRO A 247 5.34 -9.62 21.63
CA PRO A 247 4.81 -10.66 22.52
C PRO A 247 5.24 -10.43 23.98
N ASN A 248 5.07 -9.22 24.51
CA ASN A 248 5.64 -8.80 25.79
C ASN A 248 5.01 -9.49 27.01
N THR A 249 3.79 -10.03 26.87
CA THR A 249 3.15 -10.86 27.89
C THR A 249 3.72 -12.27 27.92
N SER A 250 4.46 -12.71 26.89
CA SER A 250 5.09 -14.03 26.87
C SER A 250 6.17 -14.14 27.93
N GLY A 251 6.07 -15.19 28.75
CA GLY A 251 6.99 -15.42 29.86
C GLY A 251 6.65 -16.72 30.61
N PRO A 252 7.13 -16.88 31.86
CA PRO A 252 6.85 -18.08 32.65
C PRO A 252 5.35 -18.32 32.92
N GLU A 253 4.52 -17.28 32.87
CA GLU A 253 3.12 -17.30 33.29
C GLU A 253 2.12 -17.33 32.11
N ALA A 254 2.58 -16.99 30.90
CA ALA A 254 1.75 -16.92 29.70
C ALA A 254 2.54 -17.12 28.41
N VAL A 255 1.87 -17.59 27.36
CA VAL A 255 2.43 -17.73 26.02
C VAL A 255 1.62 -16.88 25.03
N GLN A 256 2.29 -16.12 24.18
CA GLN A 256 1.69 -15.48 23.00
C GLN A 256 2.30 -16.07 21.73
N GLU A 257 1.51 -16.83 20.99
CA GLU A 257 1.92 -17.36 19.69
C GLU A 257 1.87 -16.25 18.62
N PRO A 258 2.76 -16.28 17.61
CA PRO A 258 2.61 -15.41 16.45
C PRO A 258 1.32 -15.76 15.69
N VAL A 259 0.48 -14.76 15.43
CA VAL A 259 -0.78 -14.90 14.68
C VAL A 259 -0.66 -14.10 13.40
N PHE A 260 -0.91 -14.75 12.26
CA PHE A 260 -0.88 -14.10 10.96
C PHE A 260 -1.87 -12.94 10.92
N ASP A 261 -1.42 -11.80 10.42
CA ASP A 261 -2.22 -10.60 10.26
C ASP A 261 -2.23 -10.16 8.79
N PRO A 262 -3.37 -10.26 8.10
CA PRO A 262 -3.51 -9.81 6.72
C PRO A 262 -3.06 -8.36 6.50
N ALA A 263 -3.21 -7.49 7.51
CA ALA A 263 -2.84 -6.08 7.39
C ALA A 263 -1.33 -5.85 7.26
N LEU A 264 -0.52 -6.87 7.57
CA LEU A 264 0.94 -6.84 7.55
C LEU A 264 1.55 -7.64 6.39
N LYS A 265 0.74 -8.16 5.46
CA LYS A 265 1.17 -9.00 4.32
C LYS A 265 2.23 -8.42 3.37
N HIS A 266 2.49 -7.13 3.49
CA HIS A 266 3.60 -6.53 2.77
C HIS A 266 4.97 -6.96 3.34
N LEU A 267 4.99 -7.59 4.53
CA LEU A 267 6.10 -8.25 5.21
C LEU A 267 5.98 -9.78 5.04
N ASP A 268 7.12 -10.48 5.00
CA ASP A 268 7.18 -11.95 4.87
C ASP A 268 6.76 -12.62 6.21
N ASP A 269 7.16 -12.05 7.35
CA ASP A 269 6.73 -12.48 8.69
C ASP A 269 5.54 -11.64 9.21
N ALA A 270 4.46 -11.57 8.43
CA ALA A 270 3.24 -10.80 8.70
C ALA A 270 2.46 -11.31 9.94
N TYR A 271 3.06 -11.17 11.13
CA TYR A 271 2.55 -11.68 12.39
C TYR A 271 2.33 -10.55 13.40
N ARG A 272 1.22 -10.61 14.12
CA ARG A 272 1.03 -9.89 15.38
C ARG A 272 1.20 -10.83 16.57
N ALA A 273 1.41 -10.28 17.76
CA ALA A 273 1.32 -11.06 18.98
C ALA A 273 -0.11 -11.57 19.15
N GLY A 274 -0.27 -12.88 19.31
CA GLY A 274 -1.54 -13.51 19.62
C GLY A 274 -2.00 -13.20 21.03
N GLU A 275 -3.21 -13.65 21.35
CA GLU A 275 -3.75 -13.49 22.70
C GLU A 275 -2.95 -14.31 23.71
N PRO A 276 -2.64 -13.75 24.88
CA PRO A 276 -1.91 -14.47 25.90
C PRO A 276 -2.74 -15.62 26.47
N VAL A 277 -2.16 -16.82 26.43
CA VAL A 277 -2.70 -18.01 27.10
C VAL A 277 -1.98 -18.18 28.42
N PHE A 278 -2.71 -17.92 29.52
CA PHE A 278 -2.17 -18.01 30.88
C PHE A 278 -2.26 -19.42 31.43
N THR A 279 -1.22 -19.85 32.16
CA THR A 279 -1.25 -21.13 32.88
C THR A 279 -2.17 -21.09 34.10
N ASP A 280 -2.31 -19.92 34.74
CA ASP A 280 -3.25 -19.67 35.83
C ASP A 280 -4.46 -18.87 35.31
N PRO A 281 -5.68 -19.46 35.29
CA PRO A 281 -6.89 -18.76 34.89
C PRO A 281 -7.20 -17.51 35.72
N ALA A 282 -6.86 -17.49 37.01
CA ALA A 282 -7.12 -16.35 37.88
C ALA A 282 -6.20 -15.16 37.54
N LEU A 283 -4.93 -15.43 37.24
CA LEU A 283 -4.02 -14.43 36.69
C LEU A 283 -4.52 -13.91 35.35
N GLY A 284 -4.92 -14.81 34.44
CA GLY A 284 -5.46 -14.43 33.14
C GLY A 284 -6.68 -13.51 33.25
N SER A 285 -7.63 -13.80 34.15
CA SER A 285 -8.77 -12.91 34.39
C SER A 285 -8.33 -11.51 34.81
N ARG A 286 -7.42 -11.40 35.80
CA ARG A 286 -6.93 -10.09 36.26
C ARG A 286 -6.17 -9.33 35.17
N TRP A 287 -5.38 -10.04 34.35
CA TRP A 287 -4.66 -9.44 33.23
C TRP A 287 -5.64 -8.90 32.19
N TRP A 288 -6.69 -9.66 31.86
CA TRP A 288 -7.70 -9.22 30.91
C TRP A 288 -8.50 -8.01 31.40
N ASP A 289 -8.83 -7.96 32.69
CA ASP A 289 -9.46 -6.79 33.31
C ASP A 289 -8.53 -5.57 33.31
N ALA A 290 -7.21 -5.77 33.45
CA ALA A 290 -6.22 -4.71 33.32
C ALA A 290 -6.06 -4.24 31.87
N ASN A 291 -6.01 -5.16 30.90
CA ASN A 291 -5.93 -4.85 29.47
C ASN A 291 -7.15 -4.04 29.01
N GLN A 292 -8.35 -4.42 29.45
CA GLN A 292 -9.57 -3.67 29.14
C GLN A 292 -9.50 -2.24 29.67
N ARG A 293 -9.12 -2.06 30.94
CA ARG A 293 -8.91 -0.72 31.53
C ARG A 293 -7.82 0.09 30.82
N ALA A 294 -6.76 -0.56 30.33
CA ALA A 294 -5.72 0.08 29.54
C ALA A 294 -6.28 0.59 28.19
N MET A 295 -7.05 -0.22 27.46
CA MET A 295 -7.70 0.21 26.22
C MET A 295 -8.67 1.39 26.45
N GLU A 296 -9.47 1.33 27.52
CA GLU A 296 -10.39 2.41 27.90
C GLU A 296 -9.65 3.70 28.29
N LEU A 297 -8.54 3.59 29.01
CA LEU A 297 -7.67 4.73 29.33
C LEU A 297 -7.06 5.34 28.08
N ALA A 298 -6.55 4.51 27.16
CA ALA A 298 -6.00 4.97 25.88
C ALA A 298 -7.07 5.68 25.03
N LEU A 299 -8.29 5.13 24.93
CA LEU A 299 -9.39 5.76 24.21
C LEU A 299 -9.75 7.13 24.80
N ARG A 300 -9.85 7.23 26.14
CA ARG A 300 -10.09 8.52 26.82
C ARG A 300 -8.96 9.53 26.56
N ALA A 301 -7.71 9.08 26.54
CA ALA A 301 -6.56 9.94 26.23
C ALA A 301 -6.62 10.46 24.80
N ILE A 302 -6.95 9.61 23.82
CA ILE A 302 -7.13 9.99 22.41
C ILE A 302 -8.28 11.00 22.24
N ALA A 303 -9.42 10.74 22.89
CA ALA A 303 -10.59 11.61 22.84
C ALA A 303 -10.34 13.00 23.47
N ALA A 304 -9.34 13.13 24.34
CA ALA A 304 -8.92 14.40 24.92
C ALA A 304 -7.99 15.21 23.99
N THR A 305 -7.50 14.62 22.90
CA THR A 305 -6.67 15.34 21.91
C THR A 305 -7.52 16.24 21.00
N PRO A 306 -6.92 17.25 20.34
CA PRO A 306 -7.59 18.01 19.29
C PRO A 306 -8.08 17.15 18.12
N TRP A 307 -7.49 15.97 17.92
CA TRP A 307 -7.79 15.06 16.81
C TRP A 307 -9.08 14.27 16.97
N ARG A 308 -9.78 14.39 18.10
CA ARG A 308 -11.10 13.74 18.33
C ARG A 308 -12.15 14.08 17.25
N GLU A 309 -12.00 15.22 16.59
CA GLU A 309 -12.89 15.66 15.50
C GLU A 309 -12.49 15.07 14.14
N ASN A 310 -11.29 14.48 14.06
CA ASN A 310 -10.71 13.87 12.87
C ASN A 310 -10.60 12.33 12.96
N LEU A 311 -10.91 11.74 14.12
CA LEU A 311 -10.78 10.31 14.37
C LEU A 311 -12.16 9.70 14.64
N VAL A 312 -12.64 8.89 13.70
CA VAL A 312 -13.91 8.16 13.80
C VAL A 312 -13.62 6.74 14.30
N LEU A 313 -14.00 6.44 15.53
CA LEU A 313 -13.89 5.11 16.12
C LEU A 313 -14.72 4.10 15.31
N ARG A 314 -14.18 2.91 15.12
CA ARG A 314 -14.86 1.77 14.48
C ARG A 314 -14.42 0.48 15.16
N GLY A 315 -14.86 -0.65 14.61
CA GLY A 315 -14.36 -1.96 15.02
C GLY A 315 -14.87 -2.40 16.39
N SER A 316 -14.05 -3.22 17.07
CA SER A 316 -14.50 -4.05 18.18
C SER A 316 -14.93 -3.25 19.41
N MET A 317 -14.38 -2.06 19.63
CA MET A 317 -14.73 -1.16 20.75
C MET A 317 -16.15 -0.62 20.71
N LEU A 318 -16.80 -0.59 19.54
CA LEU A 318 -18.18 -0.15 19.42
C LEU A 318 -19.20 -1.27 19.66
N MET A 319 -18.79 -2.53 19.56
CA MET A 319 -19.70 -3.67 19.66
C MET A 319 -20.49 -3.67 20.98
N PRO A 320 -19.89 -3.42 22.17
CA PRO A 320 -20.66 -3.37 23.41
C PRO A 320 -21.75 -2.29 23.44
N VAL A 321 -21.58 -1.19 22.71
CA VAL A 321 -22.60 -0.14 22.59
C VAL A 321 -23.76 -0.62 21.72
N TRP A 322 -23.46 -1.33 20.63
CA TRP A 322 -24.46 -1.76 19.64
C TRP A 322 -25.22 -3.03 20.01
N VAL A 323 -24.54 -3.99 20.65
CA VAL A 323 -25.09 -5.33 20.88
C VAL A 323 -24.99 -5.79 22.34
N GLY A 324 -24.54 -4.91 23.25
CA GLY A 324 -24.52 -5.16 24.69
C GLY A 324 -23.59 -6.31 25.10
N GLU A 325 -24.03 -7.11 26.07
CA GLU A 325 -23.26 -8.24 26.64
C GLU A 325 -22.97 -9.36 25.65
N ALA A 326 -23.68 -9.39 24.51
CA ALA A 326 -23.37 -10.32 23.43
C ALA A 326 -22.07 -9.97 22.69
N ALA A 327 -21.56 -8.74 22.83
CA ALA A 327 -20.29 -8.36 22.22
C ALA A 327 -19.14 -9.20 22.77
N ARG A 328 -18.30 -9.70 21.88
CA ARG A 328 -16.99 -10.22 22.28
C ARG A 328 -16.13 -9.09 22.85
N ARG A 329 -15.15 -9.45 23.67
CA ARG A 329 -14.18 -8.48 24.20
C ARG A 329 -13.48 -7.73 23.06
N PRO A 330 -13.39 -6.38 23.11
CA PRO A 330 -12.56 -5.61 22.19
C PRO A 330 -11.08 -5.98 22.31
N ARG A 331 -10.31 -5.76 21.24
CA ARG A 331 -8.87 -6.12 21.20
C ARG A 331 -7.94 -4.99 20.79
N ASP A 332 -8.51 -3.97 20.18
CA ASP A 332 -7.82 -2.90 19.48
C ASP A 332 -8.69 -1.64 19.48
N LEU A 333 -8.05 -0.50 19.25
CA LEU A 333 -8.72 0.75 18.94
C LEU A 333 -8.58 1.01 17.43
N ASP A 334 -9.65 0.86 16.66
CA ASP A 334 -9.64 1.15 15.23
C ASP A 334 -10.24 2.54 14.94
N PHE A 335 -9.53 3.37 14.18
CA PHE A 335 -10.00 4.69 13.76
C PHE A 335 -9.96 4.85 12.24
N VAL A 336 -10.94 5.56 11.70
CA VAL A 336 -10.88 6.15 10.35
C VAL A 336 -10.58 7.64 10.49
N VAL A 337 -9.63 8.12 9.69
CA VAL A 337 -9.29 9.54 9.63
C VAL A 337 -10.27 10.28 8.73
N VAL A 338 -10.84 11.36 9.24
CA VAL A 338 -11.65 12.32 8.48
C VAL A 338 -11.00 13.71 8.50
N PRO A 339 -10.97 14.44 7.37
CA PRO A 339 -11.56 14.09 6.08
C PRO A 339 -10.74 13.02 5.33
N ALA A 340 -11.40 12.25 4.46
CA ALA A 340 -10.82 11.08 3.80
C ALA A 340 -9.61 11.43 2.90
N GLU A 341 -9.49 12.68 2.45
CA GLU A 341 -8.38 13.16 1.64
C GLU A 341 -7.07 13.32 2.43
N THR A 342 -7.11 13.16 3.76
CA THR A 342 -5.91 13.21 4.61
C THR A 342 -4.92 12.14 4.21
N ALA A 343 -3.70 12.55 3.83
CA ALA A 343 -2.63 11.63 3.46
C ALA A 343 -2.14 10.82 4.68
N PRO A 344 -1.75 9.54 4.52
CA PRO A 344 -1.27 8.68 5.62
C PRO A 344 0.11 9.04 6.17
N PHE A 345 0.84 9.91 5.48
CA PHE A 345 2.20 10.34 5.82
C PHE A 345 2.34 11.86 5.68
N GLY A 346 3.35 12.42 6.34
CA GLY A 346 3.53 13.86 6.41
C GLY A 346 2.47 14.54 7.27
N ASP A 347 2.36 15.86 7.14
CA ASP A 347 1.47 16.67 7.97
C ASP A 347 0.08 16.76 7.31
N PRO A 348 -1.05 16.55 8.04
CA PRO A 348 -1.17 16.47 9.50
C PRO A 348 -0.95 15.08 10.14
N ALA A 349 -0.81 14.00 9.39
CA ALA A 349 -0.82 12.62 9.92
C ALA A 349 0.30 12.34 10.94
N GLU A 350 1.52 12.81 10.70
CA GLU A 350 2.63 12.64 11.63
C GLU A 350 2.42 13.39 12.94
N ARG A 351 1.91 14.63 12.89
CA ARG A 351 1.53 15.37 14.09
C ARG A 351 0.39 14.68 14.83
N MET A 352 -0.60 14.18 14.11
CA MET A 352 -1.72 13.44 14.69
C MET A 352 -1.26 12.22 15.46
N LEU A 353 -0.43 11.37 14.83
CA LEU A 353 0.09 10.17 15.48
C LEU A 353 1.00 10.52 16.67
N ALA A 354 1.84 11.56 16.56
CA ALA A 354 2.69 12.00 17.66
C ALA A 354 1.87 12.51 18.85
N ASP A 355 0.82 13.30 18.61
CA ASP A 355 -0.07 13.82 19.66
C ASP A 355 -0.89 12.69 20.31
N VAL A 356 -1.39 11.74 19.52
CA VAL A 356 -2.09 10.53 20.00
C VAL A 356 -1.16 9.69 20.87
N VAL A 357 0.04 9.36 20.38
CA VAL A 357 1.05 8.60 21.12
C VAL A 357 1.42 9.33 22.40
N GLY A 358 1.69 10.63 22.34
CA GLY A 358 2.03 11.45 23.49
C GLY A 358 0.92 11.47 24.55
N ALA A 359 -0.35 11.60 24.11
CA ALA A 359 -1.50 11.59 25.01
C ALA A 359 -1.67 10.23 25.70
N VAL A 360 -1.59 9.12 24.95
CA VAL A 360 -1.71 7.77 25.53
C VAL A 360 -0.54 7.47 26.45
N ALA A 361 0.70 7.69 25.99
CA ALA A 361 1.90 7.36 26.74
C ALA A 361 2.07 8.17 28.03
N SER A 362 1.52 9.39 28.08
CA SER A 362 1.52 10.23 29.30
C SER A 362 0.35 9.94 30.25
N SER A 363 -0.59 9.08 29.86
CA SER A 363 -1.76 8.75 30.68
C SER A 363 -1.44 7.65 31.70
N SER A 364 -2.06 7.76 32.88
CA SER A 364 -1.99 6.76 33.95
C SER A 364 -3.25 6.83 34.81
N ALA A 365 -3.88 5.68 35.06
CA ALA A 365 -5.05 5.57 35.93
C ALA A 365 -5.25 4.12 36.40
N ASP A 366 -5.90 3.93 37.55
CA ASP A 366 -6.31 2.62 38.07
C ASP A 366 -5.19 1.55 38.15
N GLY A 367 -3.96 2.01 38.42
CA GLY A 367 -2.76 1.16 38.46
C GLY A 367 -2.19 0.78 37.10
N ILE A 368 -2.69 1.36 36.01
CA ILE A 368 -2.15 1.23 34.65
C ILE A 368 -1.24 2.43 34.35
N SER A 369 -0.08 2.14 33.76
CA SER A 369 0.84 3.13 33.16
C SER A 369 1.37 2.62 31.82
N PHE A 370 1.55 3.50 30.84
CA PHE A 370 2.11 3.17 29.53
C PHE A 370 3.63 3.42 29.47
N ALA A 371 4.35 2.64 28.65
CA ALA A 371 5.78 2.80 28.42
C ALA A 371 6.04 3.58 27.12
N ALA A 372 6.37 4.86 27.23
CA ALA A 372 6.54 5.77 26.09
C ALA A 372 7.71 5.38 25.18
N GLU A 373 8.81 4.93 25.77
CA GLU A 373 10.02 4.49 25.08
C GLU A 373 9.83 3.19 24.26
N ASP A 374 8.81 2.41 24.60
CA ASP A 374 8.54 1.12 23.97
C ASP A 374 7.38 1.15 22.98
N VAL A 375 6.89 2.35 22.63
CA VAL A 375 5.92 2.51 21.55
C VAL A 375 6.54 2.07 20.24
N ARG A 376 5.80 1.27 19.47
CA ARG A 376 6.18 0.82 18.13
C ARG A 376 5.12 1.24 17.12
N LEU A 377 5.57 1.61 15.94
CA LEU A 377 4.71 2.01 14.84
C LEU A 377 5.03 1.12 13.64
N GLU A 378 4.00 0.78 12.87
CA GLU A 378 4.16 0.04 11.62
C GLU A 378 3.15 0.55 10.59
N SER A 379 3.50 0.49 9.31
CA SER A 379 2.53 0.73 8.25
C SER A 379 1.67 -0.51 8.08
N ILE A 380 0.36 -0.36 7.89
CA ILE A 380 -0.55 -1.48 7.70
C ILE A 380 -1.44 -1.22 6.49
N TRP A 381 -1.94 -2.29 5.86
CA TRP A 381 -2.93 -2.23 4.80
C TRP A 381 -4.20 -2.95 5.24
N THR A 382 -5.16 -2.19 5.76
CA THR A 382 -6.35 -2.78 6.38
C THR A 382 -7.24 -3.40 5.30
N TYR A 383 -7.47 -4.71 5.40
CA TYR A 383 -8.18 -5.55 4.40
C TYR A 383 -7.60 -5.42 2.98
N GLU A 384 -6.28 -5.21 2.85
CA GLU A 384 -5.58 -5.01 1.57
C GLU A 384 -6.07 -3.80 0.73
N ARG A 385 -6.88 -2.92 1.32
CA ARG A 385 -7.56 -1.85 0.60
C ARG A 385 -7.00 -0.47 0.88
N VAL A 386 -6.89 -0.15 2.16
CA VAL A 386 -6.65 1.23 2.60
C VAL A 386 -5.39 1.34 3.47
N PRO A 387 -4.57 2.38 3.23
CA PRO A 387 -3.37 2.61 4.01
C PRO A 387 -3.73 2.94 5.45
N GLY A 388 -2.96 2.39 6.38
CA GLY A 388 -3.11 2.66 7.80
C GLY A 388 -1.78 2.69 8.53
N ARG A 389 -1.85 3.13 9.78
CA ARG A 389 -0.73 3.21 10.71
C ARG A 389 -1.14 2.49 11.99
N ARG A 390 -0.42 1.42 12.32
CA ARG A 390 -0.57 0.70 13.58
C ARG A 390 0.38 1.29 14.60
N VAL A 391 -0.13 1.55 15.79
CA VAL A 391 0.63 1.93 16.97
C VAL A 391 0.40 0.87 18.03
N VAL A 392 1.48 0.31 18.57
CA VAL A 392 1.42 -0.60 19.72
C VAL A 392 2.06 0.09 20.91
N VAL A 393 1.28 0.28 21.97
CA VAL A 393 1.71 0.95 23.22
C VAL A 393 1.72 -0.06 24.35
N PRO A 394 2.90 -0.42 24.88
CA PRO A 394 3.00 -1.30 26.05
C PRO A 394 2.44 -0.64 27.31
N TRP A 395 1.80 -1.44 28.16
CA TRP A 395 1.32 -1.02 29.47
C TRP A 395 1.82 -1.95 30.58
N HIS A 396 1.92 -1.39 31.77
CA HIS A 396 2.31 -2.07 33.00
C HIS A 396 1.24 -1.91 34.07
N ALA A 397 1.10 -2.94 34.91
CA ALA A 397 0.29 -2.92 36.11
C ALA A 397 0.97 -3.75 37.20
N GLU A 398 0.88 -3.31 38.45
CA GLU A 398 1.53 -4.01 39.56
C GLU A 398 1.01 -5.45 39.70
N GLY A 399 1.93 -6.42 39.79
CA GLY A 399 1.59 -7.83 39.99
C GLY A 399 1.02 -8.54 38.76
N LEU A 400 1.15 -7.96 37.57
CA LEU A 400 0.74 -8.56 36.30
C LEU A 400 1.90 -8.53 35.28
N PRO A 401 2.01 -9.53 34.40
CA PRO A 401 2.82 -9.41 33.19
C PRO A 401 2.41 -8.17 32.37
N PRO A 402 3.34 -7.52 31.65
CA PRO A 402 3.00 -6.37 30.82
C PRO A 402 2.06 -6.81 29.69
N GLY A 403 1.37 -5.84 29.11
CA GLY A 403 0.55 -6.06 27.92
C GLY A 403 0.72 -4.94 26.91
N THR A 404 -0.11 -4.94 25.89
CA THR A 404 -0.13 -3.92 24.84
C THR A 404 -1.55 -3.42 24.58
N VAL A 405 -1.66 -2.16 24.18
CA VAL A 405 -2.82 -1.62 23.47
C VAL A 405 -2.41 -1.41 22.02
N GLN A 406 -3.18 -1.97 21.09
CA GLN A 406 -3.03 -1.74 19.66
C GLN A 406 -4.01 -0.65 19.21
N ILE A 407 -3.52 0.31 18.43
CA ILE A 407 -4.28 1.42 17.87
C ILE A 407 -4.02 1.43 16.37
N ASP A 408 -5.05 1.17 15.57
CA ASP A 408 -4.98 1.17 14.12
C ASP A 408 -5.68 2.42 13.58
N VAL A 409 -4.94 3.27 12.86
CA VAL A 409 -5.44 4.50 12.26
C VAL A 409 -5.43 4.36 10.75
N VAL A 410 -6.61 4.31 10.14
CA VAL A 410 -6.81 4.11 8.70
C VAL A 410 -7.07 5.43 8.00
N PHE A 411 -6.42 5.63 6.86
CA PHE A 411 -6.51 6.84 6.04
C PHE A 411 -7.17 6.51 4.69
N ASN A 412 -7.73 7.52 4.05
CA ASN A 412 -8.35 7.41 2.72
C ASN A 412 -9.53 6.43 2.59
N GLU A 413 -10.03 5.85 3.69
CA GLU A 413 -11.30 5.12 3.68
C GLU A 413 -12.45 6.14 3.61
N PRO A 414 -13.29 6.10 2.56
CA PRO A 414 -14.44 6.98 2.46
C PRO A 414 -15.46 6.62 3.53
N LEU A 415 -16.07 7.65 4.13
CA LEU A 415 -17.17 7.49 5.08
C LEU A 415 -18.49 7.80 4.35
N PRO A 416 -19.26 6.79 3.91
CA PRO A 416 -20.45 6.98 3.08
C PRO A 416 -21.61 7.63 3.83
N GLU A 417 -21.58 7.58 5.16
CA GLU A 417 -22.50 8.29 6.06
C GLU A 417 -21.70 9.13 7.06
N PRO A 418 -22.23 10.25 7.56
CA PRO A 418 -21.55 11.04 8.59
C PRO A 418 -21.36 10.23 9.89
N PRO A 419 -20.28 10.48 10.65
CA PRO A 419 -20.07 9.78 11.91
C PRO A 419 -21.12 10.22 12.95
N VAL A 420 -21.42 9.32 13.89
CA VAL A 420 -22.34 9.56 15.02
C VAL A 420 -21.54 9.85 16.29
N ALA A 421 -22.07 10.70 17.17
CA ALA A 421 -21.48 10.93 18.49
C ALA A 421 -21.92 9.83 19.46
N VAL A 422 -20.97 9.17 20.10
CA VAL A 422 -21.21 8.04 21.02
C VAL A 422 -20.32 8.16 22.24
N THR A 423 -20.86 7.83 23.41
CA THR A 423 -20.05 7.71 24.64
C THR A 423 -19.54 6.28 24.76
N VAL A 424 -18.22 6.10 24.70
CA VAL A 424 -17.54 4.80 24.85
C VAL A 424 -16.52 4.92 25.95
N ALA A 425 -16.53 4.01 26.92
CA ALA A 425 -15.63 4.04 28.08
C ALA A 425 -15.62 5.39 28.84
N GLY A 426 -16.75 6.11 28.84
CA GLY A 426 -16.88 7.43 29.46
C GLY A 426 -16.25 8.59 28.67
N ALA A 427 -15.80 8.38 27.42
CA ALA A 427 -15.39 9.43 26.50
C ALA A 427 -16.40 9.60 25.37
N ASP A 428 -16.71 10.85 25.02
CA ASP A 428 -17.49 11.17 23.83
C ASP A 428 -16.59 11.17 22.60
N VAL A 429 -16.91 10.31 21.63
CA VAL A 429 -16.13 10.11 20.40
C VAL A 429 -17.02 10.21 19.17
N LEU A 430 -16.44 10.57 18.03
CA LEU A 430 -17.03 10.28 16.73
C LEU A 430 -16.88 8.79 16.45
N ALA A 431 -17.94 8.15 15.96
CA ALA A 431 -17.99 6.72 15.72
C ALA A 431 -18.75 6.37 14.44
N ALA A 432 -18.43 5.23 13.85
CA ALA A 432 -19.27 4.62 12.83
C ALA A 432 -20.61 4.17 13.44
N SER A 433 -21.72 4.36 12.72
CA SER A 433 -23.03 3.83 13.12
C SER A 433 -23.02 2.29 13.16
N ALA A 434 -24.03 1.69 13.78
CA ALA A 434 -24.22 0.24 13.76
C ALA A 434 -24.45 -0.25 12.32
N GLU A 435 -25.17 0.53 11.50
CA GLU A 435 -25.44 0.28 10.09
C GLU A 435 -24.16 0.30 9.24
N LEU A 436 -23.31 1.32 9.39
CA LEU A 436 -22.02 1.39 8.68
C LEU A 436 -21.07 0.29 9.14
N SER A 437 -21.06 -0.01 10.45
CA SER A 437 -20.28 -1.13 10.99
C SER A 437 -20.71 -2.46 10.36
N LEU A 438 -22.02 -2.70 10.20
CA LEU A 438 -22.54 -3.87 9.51
C LEU A 438 -22.16 -3.87 8.03
N ALA A 439 -22.30 -2.74 7.33
CA ALA A 439 -21.97 -2.64 5.92
C ALA A 439 -20.50 -3.00 5.64
N TRP A 440 -19.58 -2.55 6.49
CA TRP A 440 -18.17 -2.94 6.41
C TRP A 440 -17.94 -4.42 6.72
N LYS A 441 -18.66 -5.01 7.70
CA LYS A 441 -18.55 -6.45 7.97
C LYS A 441 -19.03 -7.30 6.79
N VAL A 442 -20.13 -6.91 6.14
CA VAL A 442 -20.62 -7.56 4.92
C VAL A 442 -19.59 -7.47 3.81
N LEU A 443 -19.01 -6.28 3.60
CA LEU A 443 -17.93 -6.07 2.67
C LEU A 443 -16.75 -7.02 2.91
N TRP A 444 -16.23 -7.09 4.14
CA TRP A 444 -15.08 -7.97 4.44
C TRP A 444 -15.43 -9.44 4.23
N LEU A 445 -16.63 -9.86 4.62
CA LEU A 445 -17.09 -11.22 4.37
C LEU A 445 -17.18 -11.54 2.87
N TYR A 446 -17.56 -10.57 2.03
CA TYR A 446 -17.82 -10.82 0.61
C TYR A 446 -16.55 -10.72 -0.23
N THR A 447 -15.59 -9.88 0.16
CA THR A 447 -14.47 -9.50 -0.73
C THR A 447 -13.10 -9.88 -0.22
N ASP A 448 -12.94 -10.17 1.07
CA ASP A 448 -11.61 -10.45 1.63
C ASP A 448 -11.17 -11.89 1.33
N MET A 449 -9.89 -12.06 0.98
CA MET A 449 -9.27 -13.37 0.79
C MET A 449 -8.93 -14.05 2.13
N HIS A 450 -8.96 -13.30 3.25
CA HIS A 450 -8.68 -13.82 4.60
C HIS A 450 -9.86 -13.58 5.54
N THR A 451 -11.03 -14.08 5.16
CA THR A 451 -12.23 -13.97 6.00
C THR A 451 -12.00 -14.57 7.39
N GLN A 452 -12.46 -13.87 8.43
CA GLN A 452 -12.27 -14.31 9.82
C GLN A 452 -13.62 -14.63 10.47
N GLY A 453 -13.67 -15.69 11.29
CA GLY A 453 -14.91 -16.11 11.97
C GLY A 453 -15.54 -15.01 12.84
N LYS A 454 -14.70 -14.12 13.42
CA LYS A 454 -15.18 -12.96 14.21
C LYS A 454 -16.00 -11.98 13.39
N ASP A 455 -15.75 -11.87 12.08
CA ASP A 455 -16.46 -10.93 11.23
C ASP A 455 -17.86 -11.43 10.90
N LEU A 456 -18.05 -12.75 10.73
CA LEU A 456 -19.38 -13.36 10.65
C LEU A 456 -20.14 -13.17 11.97
N TYR A 457 -19.49 -13.43 13.10
CA TYR A 457 -20.10 -13.23 14.42
C TYR A 457 -20.56 -11.79 14.65
N ASP A 458 -19.66 -10.83 14.46
CA ASP A 458 -19.97 -9.40 14.63
C ASP A 458 -21.07 -8.96 13.64
N ALA A 459 -21.04 -9.44 12.39
CA ALA A 459 -22.06 -9.12 11.38
C ALA A 459 -23.45 -9.64 11.76
N VAL A 460 -23.55 -10.87 12.27
CA VAL A 460 -24.83 -11.44 12.72
C VAL A 460 -25.41 -10.61 13.85
N LEU A 461 -24.60 -10.31 14.88
CA LEU A 461 -25.09 -9.51 16.01
C LEU A 461 -25.52 -8.10 15.57
N LEU A 462 -24.77 -7.47 14.67
CA LEU A 462 -25.16 -6.17 14.12
C LEU A 462 -26.43 -6.26 13.27
N ALA A 463 -26.57 -7.28 12.41
CA ALA A 463 -27.75 -7.45 11.56
C ALA A 463 -29.03 -7.77 12.34
N GLU A 464 -28.91 -8.39 13.50
CA GLU A 464 -30.03 -8.62 14.42
C GLU A 464 -30.47 -7.35 15.16
N ASN A 465 -29.61 -6.32 15.25
CA ASN A 465 -29.85 -5.10 16.04
C ASN A 465 -29.92 -3.80 15.20
N ALA A 466 -29.46 -3.80 13.95
CA ALA A 466 -29.41 -2.65 13.05
C ALA A 466 -29.78 -3.05 11.61
N ARG A 467 -30.23 -2.09 10.82
CA ARG A 467 -30.65 -2.31 9.43
C ARG A 467 -30.10 -1.23 8.51
N PRO A 468 -28.97 -1.47 7.82
CA PRO A 468 -28.45 -0.55 6.83
C PRO A 468 -29.42 -0.41 5.66
N SER A 469 -29.38 0.72 4.98
CA SER A 469 -30.06 0.86 3.69
C SER A 469 -29.35 0.01 2.63
N ARG A 470 -30.09 -0.44 1.61
CA ARG A 470 -29.47 -1.11 0.44
C ARG A 470 -28.47 -0.18 -0.24
N GLU A 471 -28.76 1.12 -0.31
CA GLU A 471 -27.87 2.13 -0.87
C GLU A 471 -26.53 2.18 -0.13
N LEU A 472 -26.55 2.16 1.21
CA LEU A 472 -25.34 2.10 2.02
C LEU A 472 -24.51 0.84 1.70
N LEU A 473 -25.13 -0.34 1.71
CA LEU A 473 -24.42 -1.59 1.36
C LEU A 473 -23.79 -1.51 -0.02
N VAL A 474 -24.55 -1.10 -1.03
CA VAL A 474 -24.05 -0.97 -2.41
C VAL A 474 -22.92 0.07 -2.48
N SER A 475 -23.00 1.18 -1.75
CA SER A 475 -21.97 2.22 -1.73
C SER A 475 -20.62 1.70 -1.20
N VAL A 476 -20.66 0.82 -0.20
CA VAL A 476 -19.47 0.23 0.42
C VAL A 476 -18.92 -0.94 -0.41
N LEU A 477 -19.80 -1.73 -1.05
CA LEU A 477 -19.43 -2.91 -1.86
C LEU A 477 -18.93 -2.55 -3.26
N ARG A 478 -19.51 -1.52 -3.90
CA ARG A 478 -19.23 -1.17 -5.30
C ARG A 478 -17.73 -0.94 -5.62
N PRO A 479 -16.93 -0.29 -4.76
CA PRO A 479 -15.50 -0.12 -5.03
C PRO A 479 -14.76 -1.45 -5.27
N GLU A 480 -15.20 -2.53 -4.62
CA GLU A 480 -14.59 -3.87 -4.71
C GLU A 480 -15.26 -4.76 -5.76
N MET A 481 -16.59 -4.81 -5.75
CA MET A 481 -17.35 -5.77 -6.56
C MET A 481 -17.82 -5.18 -7.89
N GLY A 482 -17.61 -3.88 -8.13
CA GLY A 482 -18.04 -3.21 -9.35
C GLY A 482 -19.55 -3.29 -9.55
N ALA A 483 -19.98 -3.80 -10.72
CA ALA A 483 -21.40 -3.96 -11.04
C ALA A 483 -22.09 -5.08 -10.25
N GLU A 484 -21.33 -6.07 -9.77
CA GLU A 484 -21.88 -7.20 -9.02
C GLU A 484 -22.46 -6.77 -7.66
N ALA A 485 -21.97 -5.67 -7.09
CA ALA A 485 -22.52 -5.06 -5.87
C ALA A 485 -24.03 -4.77 -5.96
N GLU A 486 -24.56 -4.57 -7.19
CA GLU A 486 -25.98 -4.32 -7.43
C GLU A 486 -26.83 -5.58 -7.47
N THR A 487 -26.22 -6.76 -7.58
CA THR A 487 -26.91 -8.03 -7.76
C THR A 487 -26.66 -9.02 -6.63
N VAL A 488 -25.68 -8.76 -5.76
CA VAL A 488 -25.45 -9.58 -4.56
C VAL A 488 -26.63 -9.51 -3.60
N ASP A 489 -26.83 -10.61 -2.88
CA ASP A 489 -27.86 -10.78 -1.85
C ASP A 489 -27.28 -11.41 -0.59
N GLU A 490 -28.14 -11.74 0.39
CA GLU A 490 -27.72 -12.32 1.66
C GLU A 490 -27.04 -13.69 1.52
N ARG A 491 -27.26 -14.40 0.40
CA ARG A 491 -26.83 -15.79 0.18
C ARG A 491 -25.47 -15.89 -0.50
N TYR A 492 -24.81 -14.76 -0.77
CA TYR A 492 -23.53 -14.71 -1.48
C TYR A 492 -22.50 -15.71 -0.93
N LEU A 493 -22.38 -15.80 0.39
CA LEU A 493 -21.43 -16.69 1.08
C LEU A 493 -21.72 -18.20 0.94
N ARG A 494 -22.90 -18.60 0.43
CA ARG A 494 -23.24 -20.00 0.16
C ARG A 494 -23.11 -20.40 -1.29
N GLN A 495 -22.87 -19.45 -2.19
CA GLN A 495 -22.76 -19.77 -3.60
C GLN A 495 -21.50 -20.59 -3.83
N GLU A 496 -21.58 -21.67 -4.62
CA GLU A 496 -20.47 -22.62 -4.86
C GLU A 496 -19.22 -21.93 -5.46
N GLU A 497 -19.40 -20.75 -6.08
CA GLU A 497 -18.31 -19.95 -6.65
C GLU A 497 -17.63 -19.02 -5.62
N SER A 498 -18.20 -18.86 -4.42
CA SER A 498 -17.67 -17.96 -3.38
C SER A 498 -16.54 -18.64 -2.58
N HIS A 499 -15.29 -18.21 -2.83
CA HIS A 499 -14.13 -18.67 -2.04
C HIS A 499 -14.23 -18.23 -0.57
N ALA A 500 -14.95 -17.14 -0.29
CA ALA A 500 -15.17 -16.60 1.04
C ALA A 500 -15.93 -17.56 1.96
N GLY A 501 -16.92 -18.30 1.43
CA GLY A 501 -17.72 -19.26 2.19
C GLY A 501 -16.85 -20.34 2.83
N GLU A 502 -16.05 -21.07 2.04
CA GLU A 502 -15.19 -22.15 2.56
C GLU A 502 -14.19 -21.67 3.62
N LEU A 503 -13.63 -20.48 3.44
CA LEU A 503 -12.65 -19.89 4.34
C LEU A 503 -13.26 -19.53 5.71
N VAL A 504 -14.48 -18.97 5.74
CA VAL A 504 -15.18 -18.65 6.98
C VAL A 504 -15.41 -19.90 7.84
N PHE A 505 -15.74 -21.04 7.21
CA PHE A 505 -15.94 -22.30 7.92
C PHE A 505 -14.62 -22.85 8.50
N GLY A 506 -13.50 -22.62 7.82
CA GLY A 506 -12.15 -22.93 8.32
C GLY A 506 -11.79 -22.11 9.56
N GLU A 507 -11.98 -20.78 9.48
CA GLU A 507 -11.61 -19.84 10.55
C GLU A 507 -12.55 -19.85 11.76
N TRP A 508 -13.78 -20.36 11.61
CA TRP A 508 -14.74 -20.44 12.72
C TRP A 508 -14.18 -21.20 13.94
N ARG A 509 -13.41 -22.26 13.70
CA ARG A 509 -12.79 -23.05 14.79
C ARG A 509 -11.76 -22.24 15.58
N HIS A 510 -10.99 -21.38 14.91
CA HIS A 510 -10.04 -20.48 15.57
C HIS A 510 -10.78 -19.42 16.37
N PHE A 511 -11.85 -18.85 15.81
CA PHE A 511 -12.68 -17.86 16.50
C PHE A 511 -13.34 -18.40 17.78
N VAL A 512 -13.96 -19.58 17.76
CA VAL A 512 -14.64 -20.13 18.94
C VAL A 512 -13.66 -20.50 20.07
N ARG A 513 -12.40 -20.83 19.74
CA ARG A 513 -11.34 -21.01 20.75
C ARG A 513 -11.15 -19.77 21.63
N ASP A 514 -11.30 -18.61 21.01
CA ASP A 514 -11.14 -17.29 21.62
C ASP A 514 -12.42 -16.78 22.29
N CYS A 515 -13.57 -17.31 21.89
CA CYS A 515 -14.89 -16.95 22.39
C CYS A 515 -15.69 -18.23 22.74
N PRO A 516 -15.29 -18.98 23.78
CA PRO A 516 -15.84 -20.32 24.06
C PRO A 516 -17.30 -20.33 24.50
N TRP A 517 -17.89 -19.16 24.82
CA TRP A 517 -19.32 -19.01 25.08
C TRP A 517 -20.18 -18.97 23.81
N VAL A 518 -19.55 -18.88 22.63
CA VAL A 518 -20.26 -18.90 21.34
C VAL A 518 -20.69 -20.32 21.05
N GLU A 519 -22.00 -20.56 21.12
CA GLU A 519 -22.62 -21.84 20.77
C GLU A 519 -22.95 -21.90 19.27
N GLY A 520 -23.02 -23.13 18.73
CA GLY A 520 -23.41 -23.39 17.34
C GLY A 520 -22.24 -23.43 16.34
N GLY A 521 -22.51 -24.07 15.20
CA GLY A 521 -21.56 -24.19 14.09
C GLY A 521 -21.61 -23.02 13.10
N PRO A 522 -20.62 -22.86 12.21
CA PRO A 522 -20.59 -21.78 11.23
C PRO A 522 -21.82 -21.76 10.31
N GLY A 523 -22.40 -22.93 10.00
CA GLY A 523 -23.63 -23.03 9.22
C GLY A 523 -24.84 -22.41 9.91
N GLU A 524 -24.99 -22.59 11.23
CA GLU A 524 -26.09 -22.00 12.01
C GLU A 524 -25.95 -20.47 12.11
N TRP A 525 -24.71 -19.98 12.24
CA TRP A 525 -24.43 -18.55 12.22
C TRP A 525 -24.63 -17.93 10.84
N LEU A 526 -24.33 -18.67 9.77
CA LEU A 526 -24.64 -18.24 8.42
C LEU A 526 -26.15 -18.21 8.15
N ASP A 527 -26.93 -19.18 8.69
CA ASP A 527 -28.40 -19.15 8.61
C ASP A 527 -28.96 -17.88 9.27
N ARG A 528 -28.40 -17.51 10.42
CA ARG A 528 -28.77 -16.27 11.14
C ARG A 528 -28.39 -15.02 10.35
N PHE A 529 -27.19 -14.97 9.78
CA PHE A 529 -26.73 -13.87 8.95
C PHE A 529 -27.69 -13.64 7.78
N GLU A 530 -28.02 -14.70 7.04
CA GLU A 530 -28.95 -14.64 5.91
C GLU A 530 -30.33 -14.18 6.34
N ALA A 531 -30.88 -14.76 7.42
CA ALA A 531 -32.19 -14.39 7.92
C ALA A 531 -32.27 -12.91 8.34
N ALA A 532 -31.20 -12.39 8.96
CA ALA A 532 -31.14 -11.02 9.46
C ALA A 532 -30.91 -10.00 8.34
N LEU A 533 -30.11 -10.31 7.32
CA LEU A 533 -29.82 -9.41 6.18
C LEU A 533 -30.83 -9.47 5.04
N ALA A 534 -31.56 -10.58 4.91
CA ALA A 534 -32.61 -10.76 3.92
C ALA A 534 -33.56 -9.55 3.73
N PRO A 535 -34.05 -8.88 4.79
CA PRO A 535 -34.89 -7.69 4.63
C PRO A 535 -34.20 -6.51 3.93
N VAL A 536 -32.88 -6.38 4.04
CA VAL A 536 -32.11 -5.29 3.41
C VAL A 536 -32.03 -5.49 1.90
N PHE A 537 -31.80 -6.73 1.45
CA PHE A 537 -31.68 -7.05 0.02
C PHE A 537 -33.04 -7.18 -0.70
N ARG A 538 -34.11 -7.55 0.01
CA ARG A 538 -35.47 -7.69 -0.56
C ARG A 538 -36.23 -6.37 -0.74
N GLN A 539 -35.69 -5.24 -0.28
CA GLN A 539 -36.29 -3.91 -0.43
C GLN A 539 -35.84 -3.15 -1.70
N GLY A 540 -35.24 -3.84 -2.67
CA GLY A 540 -34.85 -3.29 -3.98
C GLY A 540 -35.93 -3.42 -5.05
#